data_AF-A0A9P8JIG3-F1
#
_entry.id   AF-A0A9P8JIG3-F1
#
_cell.length_a   1.000
_cell.length_b   1.000
_cell.length_c   1.000
_cell.angle_alpha   90.00
_cell.angle_beta   90.00
_cell.angle_gamma   90.00
#
_symmetry.space_group_name_H-M   'P 1'
#
loop_
_entity.id
_entity.type
_entity.pdbx_description
1 polymer ?
#
loop_
_entity_poly.entity_id
_entity_poly.type
_entity_poly.pdbx_seq_one_letter_code
_entity_poly.pdbx_strand_id
1 'polypeptide(L)'
;MIDTSEEFYKSLGLPYRVVAIVSGALNNAASKKYDLEAWFPFQGEYKELVSCSNCLDYQTRELEIRYGQKKQTDSSYQKSYVHALNSTLCATERALCCVLENYQTEDGINVPKVLQKYIPGQPEFLPFTKELPKDSTSLKAKGEAKTKGGAAPKLPATGELADRTKK
;
A
#
# COMPACT_ATOMS: atom_id res chain seq x y z
N MET A 1 11.26 2.43 -7.47
CA MET A 1 10.42 1.31 -7.02
C MET A 1 9.10 1.82 -6.46
N ILE A 2 9.11 2.81 -5.55
CA ILE A 2 7.86 3.38 -5.03
C ILE A 2 6.92 3.90 -6.13
N ASP A 3 7.45 4.60 -7.14
CA ASP A 3 6.66 5.08 -8.29
C ASP A 3 5.91 3.96 -9.03
N THR A 4 6.51 2.78 -9.14
CA THR A 4 5.86 1.61 -9.76
C THR A 4 4.65 1.14 -8.94
N SER A 5 4.76 1.14 -7.61
CA SER A 5 3.64 0.84 -6.73
C SER A 5 2.58 1.95 -6.79
N GLU A 6 2.98 3.22 -6.83
CA GLU A 6 2.07 4.35 -7.01
C GLU A 6 1.27 4.25 -8.32
N GLU A 7 1.93 3.98 -9.45
CA GLU A 7 1.29 3.77 -10.75
C GLU A 7 0.28 2.61 -10.70
N PHE A 8 0.61 1.52 -10.00
CA PHE A 8 -0.30 0.40 -9.81
C PHE A 8 -1.59 0.82 -9.07
N TYR A 9 -1.48 1.51 -7.92
CA TYR A 9 -2.65 1.97 -7.16
C TYR A 9 -3.42 3.11 -7.86
N LYS A 10 -2.73 3.97 -8.63
CA LYS A 10 -3.39 4.94 -9.54
C LYS A 10 -4.22 4.22 -10.60
N SER A 11 -3.70 3.14 -11.19
CA SER A 11 -4.44 2.37 -12.21
C SER A 11 -5.70 1.70 -11.66
N LEU A 12 -5.69 1.36 -10.35
CA LEU A 12 -6.85 0.86 -9.61
C LEU A 12 -7.81 1.98 -9.17
N GLY A 13 -7.47 3.25 -9.38
CA GLY A 13 -8.28 4.39 -8.95
C GLY A 13 -8.40 4.51 -7.43
N LEU A 14 -7.44 3.98 -6.67
CA LEU A 14 -7.48 4.01 -5.20
C LEU A 14 -6.78 5.27 -4.68
N PRO A 15 -7.44 6.07 -3.81
CA PRO A 15 -6.80 7.20 -3.15
C PRO A 15 -5.75 6.73 -2.14
N TYR A 16 -4.59 7.37 -2.13
CA TYR A 16 -3.49 7.03 -1.23
C TYR A 16 -2.61 8.25 -0.93
N ARG A 17 -1.75 8.09 0.09
CA ARG A 17 -0.61 8.96 0.37
C ARG A 17 0.68 8.14 0.47
N VAL A 18 1.81 8.78 0.21
CA VAL A 18 3.14 8.20 0.47
C VAL A 18 3.72 8.85 1.72
N VAL A 19 4.23 8.02 2.64
CA VAL A 19 4.78 8.45 3.93
C VAL A 19 6.22 7.97 4.05
N ALA A 20 7.14 8.88 4.40
CA ALA A 20 8.50 8.51 4.79
C ALA A 20 8.50 8.06 6.26
N ILE A 21 8.97 6.84 6.52
CA ILE A 21 8.96 6.28 7.87
C ILE A 21 10.09 6.87 8.72
N VAL A 22 9.76 7.27 9.94
CA VAL A 22 10.71 7.84 10.92
C VAL A 22 11.77 6.81 11.34
N SER A 23 12.96 7.27 11.69
CA SER A 23 14.10 6.42 12.01
C SER A 23 13.81 5.36 13.09
N GLY A 24 13.07 5.72 14.14
CA GLY A 24 12.73 4.81 15.24
C GLY A 24 11.75 3.69 14.87
N ALA A 25 11.13 3.74 13.69
CA ALA A 25 10.23 2.71 13.18
C ALA A 25 10.84 1.91 12.02
N LEU A 26 12.10 2.19 11.63
CA LEU A 26 12.82 1.39 10.66
C LEU A 26 13.27 0.06 11.29
N ASN A 27 13.16 -1.03 10.54
CA ASN A 27 13.80 -2.29 10.92
C ASN A 27 15.30 -2.24 10.63
N ASN A 28 16.09 -3.10 11.27
CA ASN A 28 17.56 -3.08 11.22
C ASN A 28 18.17 -2.98 9.81
N ALA A 29 17.52 -3.62 8.82
CA ALA A 29 18.04 -3.65 7.46
C ALA A 29 17.73 -2.40 6.64
N ALA A 30 16.68 -1.64 6.97
CA ALA A 30 16.23 -0.53 6.13
C ALA A 30 17.02 0.75 6.42
N SER A 31 17.69 1.30 5.40
CA SER A 31 18.30 2.62 5.46
C SER A 31 17.27 3.73 5.26
N LYS A 32 16.30 3.49 4.37
CA LYS A 32 15.14 4.37 4.14
C LYS A 32 13.94 3.53 3.74
N LYS A 33 12.77 3.89 4.26
CA LYS A 33 11.50 3.20 3.98
C LYS A 33 10.39 4.21 3.65
N TYR A 34 9.63 3.90 2.62
CA TYR A 34 8.39 4.58 2.25
C TYR A 34 7.22 3.62 2.36
N ASP A 35 6.12 4.06 2.97
CA ASP A 35 4.86 3.33 2.97
C ASP A 35 3.84 4.06 2.07
N LEU A 36 3.14 3.29 1.23
CA LEU A 36 1.92 3.74 0.56
C LEU A 36 0.75 3.33 1.43
N GLU A 37 0.05 4.32 1.94
CA GLU A 37 -1.13 4.12 2.74
C GLU A 37 -2.35 4.52 1.91
N ALA A 38 -3.24 3.56 1.64
CA ALA A 38 -4.46 3.81 0.88
C ALA A 38 -5.59 4.25 1.83
N TRP A 39 -6.51 5.04 1.31
CA TRP A 39 -7.65 5.56 2.07
C TRP A 39 -8.82 4.55 2.08
N PHE A 40 -9.33 4.28 3.28
CA PHE A 40 -10.44 3.37 3.53
C PHE A 40 -11.68 4.20 3.94
N PRO A 41 -12.63 4.45 3.02
CA PRO A 41 -13.71 5.42 3.26
C PRO A 41 -14.69 5.01 4.36
N PHE A 42 -14.94 3.71 4.56
CA PHE A 42 -15.81 3.26 5.66
C PHE A 42 -15.12 3.43 7.01
N GLN A 43 -13.80 3.23 7.05
CA GLN A 43 -13.01 3.33 8.27
C GLN A 43 -12.59 4.78 8.57
N GLY A 44 -12.57 5.65 7.56
CA GLY A 44 -12.17 7.05 7.69
C GLY A 44 -10.69 7.25 7.98
N GLU A 45 -9.83 6.30 7.58
CA GLU A 45 -8.40 6.36 7.84
C GLU A 45 -7.54 5.81 6.68
N TYR A 46 -6.25 6.14 6.72
CA TYR A 46 -5.24 5.60 5.82
C TYR A 46 -4.64 4.31 6.39
N LYS A 47 -4.49 3.27 5.55
CA LYS A 47 -3.89 1.99 5.93
C LYS A 47 -2.79 1.56 4.97
N GLU A 48 -1.71 1.01 5.53
CA GLU A 48 -0.57 0.52 4.77
C GLU A 48 -0.94 -0.63 3.84
N LEU A 49 -0.66 -0.45 2.55
CA LEU A 49 -0.76 -1.48 1.52
C LEU A 49 0.59 -1.83 0.89
N VAL A 50 1.54 -0.89 0.92
CA VAL A 50 2.90 -1.10 0.40
C VAL A 50 3.92 -0.59 1.41
N SER A 51 5.01 -1.35 1.52
CA SER A 51 6.28 -0.91 2.10
C SER A 51 7.36 -1.01 1.03
N CYS A 52 8.14 0.04 0.84
CA CYS A 52 9.27 0.14 -0.10
C CYS A 52 10.54 0.55 0.65
N SER A 53 11.54 -0.33 0.69
CA SER A 53 12.77 -0.14 1.47
C SER A 53 14.01 -0.24 0.60
N ASN A 54 14.96 0.67 0.86
CA ASN A 54 16.35 0.51 0.43
C ASN A 54 17.16 0.00 1.63
N CYS A 55 17.74 -1.19 1.49
CA CYS A 55 18.54 -1.84 2.53
C CYS A 55 20.05 -1.66 2.34
N LEU A 56 20.47 -0.90 1.31
CA LEU A 56 21.87 -0.80 0.88
C LEU A 56 22.51 -2.19 0.86
N ASP A 57 23.68 -2.36 1.45
CA ASP A 57 24.39 -3.63 1.49
C ASP A 57 24.13 -4.48 2.74
N TYR A 58 23.19 -4.10 3.62
CA TYR A 58 23.00 -4.74 4.93
C TYR A 58 22.78 -6.26 4.81
N GLN A 59 21.83 -6.65 3.95
CA GLN A 59 21.48 -8.05 3.75
C GLN A 59 22.50 -8.78 2.87
N THR A 60 23.03 -8.10 1.86
CA THR A 60 23.94 -8.69 0.88
C THR A 60 25.33 -8.93 1.44
N ARG A 61 25.73 -8.17 2.46
CA ARG A 61 26.97 -8.39 3.21
C ARG A 61 26.93 -9.72 3.95
N GLU A 62 25.84 -9.97 4.69
CA GLU A 62 25.62 -11.24 5.40
C GLU A 62 25.53 -12.44 4.44
N LEU A 63 24.86 -12.25 3.30
CA LEU A 63 24.69 -13.30 2.28
C LEU A 63 25.88 -13.45 1.32
N GLU A 64 26.96 -12.69 1.52
CA GLU A 64 28.13 -12.66 0.63
C GLU A 64 27.83 -12.40 -0.87
N ILE A 65 26.81 -11.58 -1.16
CA ILE A 65 26.43 -11.18 -2.52
C ILE A 65 27.27 -9.98 -2.96
N ARG A 66 28.39 -10.28 -3.61
CA ARG A 66 29.44 -9.29 -3.93
C ARG A 66 29.18 -8.54 -5.23
N TYR A 67 29.62 -7.29 -5.26
CA TYR A 67 29.76 -6.51 -6.48
C TYR A 67 31.17 -6.73 -7.05
N GLY A 68 31.27 -7.57 -8.08
CA GLY A 68 32.54 -7.94 -8.69
C GLY A 68 33.15 -6.81 -9.54
N GLN A 69 34.29 -6.26 -9.12
CA GLN A 69 35.09 -5.35 -9.93
C GLN A 69 36.29 -6.09 -10.56
N LYS A 70 36.48 -5.97 -11.87
CA LYS A 70 37.45 -6.77 -12.67
C LYS A 70 38.93 -6.50 -12.38
N LYS A 71 39.30 -5.58 -11.50
CA LYS A 71 40.70 -5.28 -11.15
C LYS A 71 40.77 -4.66 -9.77
N GLN A 72 41.20 -5.42 -8.77
CA GLN A 72 41.94 -4.86 -7.63
C GLN A 72 42.95 -5.90 -7.15
N THR A 73 44.17 -5.81 -7.68
CA THR A 73 45.37 -6.49 -7.17
C THR A 73 46.01 -5.69 -6.03
N ASP A 74 45.30 -4.71 -5.48
CA ASP A 74 45.78 -3.87 -4.40
C ASP A 74 45.46 -4.52 -3.06
N SER A 75 46.47 -4.61 -2.19
CA SER A 75 46.41 -5.11 -0.81
C SER A 75 45.41 -4.34 0.07
N SER A 76 44.92 -3.19 -0.39
CA SER A 76 43.89 -2.37 0.26
C SER A 76 42.44 -2.74 -0.11
N TYR A 77 42.21 -3.74 -0.98
CA TYR A 77 40.88 -4.06 -1.50
C TYR A 77 39.89 -4.46 -0.38
N GLN A 78 38.87 -3.62 -0.21
CA GLN A 78 37.70 -3.91 0.61
C GLN A 78 36.63 -4.58 -0.25
N LYS A 79 36.05 -5.67 0.27
CA LYS A 79 34.91 -6.34 -0.40
C LYS A 79 33.77 -5.34 -0.58
N SER A 80 33.32 -5.17 -1.81
CA SER A 80 32.12 -4.40 -2.15
C SER A 80 30.93 -5.32 -2.36
N TYR A 81 29.75 -4.91 -1.90
CA TYR A 81 28.51 -5.66 -1.99
C TYR A 81 27.47 -4.88 -2.78
N VAL A 82 26.54 -5.59 -3.42
CA VAL A 82 25.45 -4.94 -4.16
C VAL A 82 24.45 -4.30 -3.19
N HIS A 83 23.68 -3.32 -3.65
CA HIS A 83 22.56 -2.81 -2.85
C HIS A 83 21.31 -3.66 -3.07
N ALA A 84 20.60 -3.99 -1.99
CA ALA A 84 19.31 -4.67 -2.03
C ALA A 84 18.17 -3.67 -1.74
N LEU A 85 17.12 -3.76 -2.55
CA LEU A 85 15.88 -3.03 -2.37
C LEU A 85 14.71 -4.00 -2.45
N ASN A 86 13.62 -3.70 -1.73
CA ASN A 86 12.40 -4.48 -1.78
C ASN A 86 11.18 -3.55 -1.75
N SER A 87 10.11 -3.93 -2.43
CA SER A 87 8.85 -3.22 -2.38
C SER A 87 7.68 -4.16 -2.63
N THR A 88 6.64 -4.05 -1.81
CA THR A 88 5.35 -4.71 -2.08
C THR A 88 4.70 -4.05 -3.30
N LEU A 89 4.27 -4.85 -4.28
CA LEU A 89 3.41 -4.34 -5.35
C LEU A 89 1.93 -4.40 -4.91
N CYS A 90 1.50 -5.56 -4.43
CA CYS A 90 0.13 -5.78 -4.00
C CYS A 90 0.07 -6.90 -2.94
N ALA A 91 -0.31 -6.55 -1.71
CA ALA A 91 -0.79 -7.52 -0.73
C ALA A 91 -2.26 -7.81 -1.04
N THR A 92 -2.53 -8.92 -1.73
CA THR A 92 -3.79 -9.20 -2.44
C THR A 92 -5.05 -9.00 -1.58
N GLU A 93 -5.08 -9.54 -0.36
CA GLU A 93 -6.25 -9.48 0.50
C GLU A 93 -6.46 -8.08 1.07
N ARG A 94 -5.38 -7.36 1.43
CA ARG A 94 -5.47 -5.98 1.93
C ARG A 94 -5.88 -5.01 0.83
N ALA A 95 -5.32 -5.19 -0.37
CA ALA A 95 -5.73 -4.43 -1.55
C ALA A 95 -7.19 -4.70 -1.89
N LEU A 96 -7.65 -5.96 -1.79
CA LEU A 96 -9.05 -6.31 -1.97
C LEU A 96 -9.95 -5.56 -0.98
N CYS A 97 -9.63 -5.53 0.31
CA CYS A 97 -10.40 -4.75 1.29
C CYS A 97 -10.53 -3.27 0.88
N CYS A 98 -9.45 -2.66 0.38
CA CYS A 98 -9.46 -1.28 -0.09
C CYS A 98 -10.36 -1.10 -1.33
N VAL A 99 -10.29 -2.03 -2.28
CA VAL A 99 -11.17 -2.06 -3.46
C VAL A 99 -12.63 -2.19 -3.05
N LEU A 100 -12.96 -3.14 -2.18
CA LEU A 100 -14.33 -3.36 -1.72
C LEU A 100 -14.90 -2.09 -1.08
N GLU A 101 -14.13 -1.39 -0.24
CA GLU A 101 -14.62 -0.17 0.39
C GLU A 101 -14.78 1.00 -0.58
N ASN A 102 -13.86 1.17 -1.54
CA ASN A 102 -13.88 2.29 -2.48
C ASN A 102 -14.84 2.09 -3.66
N TYR A 103 -15.21 0.85 -3.98
CA TYR A 103 -16.04 0.52 -5.13
C TYR A 103 -17.45 -0.04 -4.78
N GLN A 104 -17.79 -0.17 -3.49
CA GLN A 104 -19.14 -0.59 -3.07
C GLN A 104 -20.21 0.46 -3.45
N THR A 105 -21.39 -0.04 -3.77
CA THR A 105 -22.65 0.70 -3.94
C THR A 105 -23.71 0.12 -2.99
N GLU A 106 -24.95 0.60 -3.07
CA GLU A 106 -26.07 0.03 -2.31
C GLU A 106 -26.37 -1.43 -2.71
N ASP A 107 -26.22 -1.75 -4.01
CA ASP A 107 -26.61 -3.04 -4.57
C ASP A 107 -25.45 -4.04 -4.75
N GLY A 108 -24.20 -3.58 -4.63
CA GLY A 108 -23.04 -4.44 -4.91
C GLY A 108 -21.73 -3.68 -5.01
N ILE A 109 -20.86 -4.11 -5.93
CA ILE A 109 -19.49 -3.60 -6.08
C ILE A 109 -19.17 -3.39 -7.56
N ASN A 110 -18.78 -2.17 -7.92
CA ASN A 110 -18.25 -1.87 -9.25
C ASN A 110 -16.87 -2.53 -9.41
N VAL A 111 -16.62 -3.23 -10.50
CA VAL A 111 -15.32 -3.86 -10.74
C VAL A 111 -14.36 -2.83 -11.35
N PRO A 112 -13.18 -2.57 -10.75
CA PRO A 112 -12.19 -1.67 -11.34
C PRO A 112 -11.88 -2.05 -12.79
N LYS A 113 -11.92 -1.07 -13.70
CA LYS A 113 -11.80 -1.31 -15.15
C LYS A 113 -10.59 -2.16 -15.55
N VAL A 114 -9.45 -1.94 -14.89
CA VAL A 114 -8.20 -2.69 -15.15
C VAL A 114 -8.25 -4.15 -14.71
N LEU A 115 -9.17 -4.52 -13.80
CA LEU A 115 -9.34 -5.87 -13.28
C LEU A 115 -10.35 -6.72 -14.07
N GLN A 116 -11.29 -6.09 -14.77
CA GLN A 116 -12.40 -6.77 -15.46
C GLN A 116 -11.90 -7.89 -16.38
N LYS A 117 -10.85 -7.64 -17.17
CA LYS A 117 -10.26 -8.63 -18.10
C LYS A 117 -9.70 -9.90 -17.44
N TYR A 118 -9.45 -9.88 -16.12
CA TYR A 118 -8.92 -11.01 -15.37
C TYR A 118 -10.00 -11.83 -14.67
N ILE A 119 -11.26 -11.38 -14.70
CA ILE A 119 -12.40 -12.07 -14.08
C ILE A 119 -13.22 -12.76 -15.19
N PRO A 120 -13.58 -14.05 -15.06
CA PRO A 120 -14.44 -14.73 -16.02
C PRO A 120 -15.75 -13.98 -16.27
N GLY A 121 -16.10 -13.79 -17.54
CA GLY A 121 -17.27 -13.00 -17.94
C GLY A 121 -17.05 -11.49 -17.97
N GLN A 122 -15.87 -11.01 -17.56
CA GLN A 122 -15.47 -9.60 -17.53
C GLN A 122 -16.55 -8.68 -16.93
N PRO A 123 -17.09 -9.02 -15.74
CA PRO A 123 -18.19 -8.27 -15.16
C PRO A 123 -17.77 -6.84 -14.85
N GLU A 124 -18.63 -5.89 -15.18
CA GLU A 124 -18.47 -4.48 -14.76
C GLU A 124 -18.96 -4.26 -13.33
N PHE A 125 -19.86 -5.14 -12.84
CA PHE A 125 -20.52 -5.03 -11.55
C PHE A 125 -20.75 -6.41 -10.91
N LEU A 126 -20.58 -6.50 -9.59
CA LEU A 126 -20.81 -7.70 -8.79
C LEU A 126 -21.91 -7.42 -7.76
N PRO A 127 -23.13 -7.97 -7.92
CA PRO A 127 -24.25 -7.73 -7.01
C PRO A 127 -24.04 -8.44 -5.66
N PHE A 128 -24.58 -7.88 -4.58
CA PHE A 128 -24.68 -8.59 -3.32
C PHE A 128 -25.67 -9.74 -3.44
N THR A 129 -25.24 -10.94 -3.02
CA THR A 129 -26.06 -12.17 -3.09
C THR A 129 -26.55 -12.64 -1.72
N LYS A 130 -26.09 -12.01 -0.65
CA LYS A 130 -26.43 -12.34 0.73
C LYS A 130 -26.70 -11.07 1.50
N GLU A 131 -27.73 -11.12 2.35
CA GLU A 131 -27.98 -10.04 3.31
C GLU A 131 -26.89 -10.01 4.38
N LEU A 132 -26.60 -8.82 4.88
CA LEU A 132 -25.67 -8.61 5.99
C LEU A 132 -26.21 -9.33 7.25
N PRO A 133 -25.37 -10.12 7.94
CA PRO A 133 -25.75 -10.68 9.23
C PRO A 133 -26.12 -9.57 10.22
N LYS A 134 -27.17 -9.81 11.02
CA LYS A 134 -27.69 -8.85 12.02
C LYS A 134 -26.64 -8.44 13.07
N ASP A 135 -25.63 -9.28 13.32
CA ASP A 135 -24.54 -9.03 14.28
C ASP A 135 -23.25 -8.50 13.62
N SER A 136 -23.30 -8.05 12.37
CA SER A 136 -22.10 -7.58 11.67
C SER A 136 -21.48 -6.35 12.35
N THR A 137 -20.13 -6.31 12.35
CA THR A 137 -19.35 -5.16 12.80
C THR A 137 -19.74 -3.87 12.08
N SER A 138 -20.17 -3.97 10.82
CA SER A 138 -20.67 -2.84 10.02
C SER A 138 -21.92 -2.18 10.60
N LEU A 139 -22.83 -2.94 11.23
CA LEU A 139 -24.03 -2.41 11.88
C LEU A 139 -23.71 -1.71 13.21
N LYS A 140 -22.73 -2.23 13.97
CA LYS A 140 -22.23 -1.60 15.20
C LYS A 140 -21.58 -0.25 14.91
N ALA A 141 -20.74 -0.18 13.88
CA ALA A 141 -20.10 1.07 13.45
C ALA A 141 -21.11 2.10 12.90
N LYS A 142 -22.15 1.69 12.17
CA LYS A 142 -23.25 2.59 11.75
C LYS A 142 -24.03 3.16 12.94
N GLY A 143 -24.22 2.39 14.00
CA GLY A 143 -24.84 2.84 15.24
C GLY A 143 -24.03 3.93 15.96
N GLU A 144 -22.71 3.80 15.97
CA GLU A 144 -21.77 4.78 16.55
C GLU A 144 -21.54 6.01 15.66
N ALA A 145 -21.60 5.85 14.33
CA ALA A 145 -21.51 6.97 13.40
C ALA A 145 -22.78 7.84 13.40
N LYS A 146 -23.98 7.27 13.62
CA LYS A 146 -25.23 8.05 13.76
C LYS A 146 -25.27 8.91 15.03
N THR A 147 -24.60 8.51 16.10
CA THR A 147 -24.51 9.30 17.35
C THR A 147 -23.49 10.43 17.28
N LYS A 148 -22.53 10.37 16.34
CA LYS A 148 -21.57 11.45 16.04
C LYS A 148 -21.91 12.05 14.69
N GLY A 149 -22.80 13.03 14.64
CA GLY A 149 -23.23 13.74 13.40
C GLY A 149 -22.11 14.46 12.64
N GLY A 150 -21.16 13.70 12.08
CA GLY A 150 -20.04 14.18 11.30
C GLY A 150 -20.30 13.97 9.80
N ALA A 151 -19.96 14.99 9.01
CA ALA A 151 -19.97 14.91 7.55
C ALA A 151 -19.12 13.73 7.06
N ALA A 152 -19.53 13.10 5.96
CA ALA A 152 -18.71 12.09 5.28
C ALA A 152 -17.31 12.66 5.04
N PRO A 153 -16.24 11.95 5.46
CA PRO A 153 -14.89 12.48 5.34
C PRO A 153 -14.57 12.75 3.87
N LYS A 154 -14.04 13.95 3.60
CA LYS A 154 -13.68 14.40 2.25
C LYS A 154 -12.69 13.40 1.64
N LEU A 155 -13.00 12.89 0.44
CA LEU A 155 -12.08 12.07 -0.33
C LEU A 155 -10.74 12.84 -0.48
N PRO A 156 -9.61 12.27 -0.05
CA PRO A 156 -8.33 12.92 -0.24
C PRO A 156 -7.98 13.01 -1.73
N ALA A 157 -7.27 14.07 -2.12
CA ALA A 157 -6.72 14.18 -3.47
C ALA A 157 -5.75 13.02 -3.74
N THR A 158 -5.79 12.45 -4.94
CA THR A 158 -4.95 11.33 -5.36
C THR A 158 -3.49 11.75 -5.51
N GLY A 159 -2.58 11.09 -4.77
CA GLY A 159 -1.16 11.07 -5.11
C GLY A 159 -0.31 12.25 -4.63
N GLU A 160 -0.66 12.91 -3.53
CA GLU A 160 0.29 13.80 -2.85
C GLU A 160 1.23 13.01 -1.93
N LEU A 161 2.53 13.29 -2.00
CA LEU A 161 3.46 12.98 -0.92
C LEU A 161 2.99 13.75 0.31
N ALA A 162 2.44 13.05 1.29
CA ALA A 162 2.09 13.65 2.56
C ALA A 162 3.39 13.88 3.34
N ASP A 163 4.02 15.03 3.10
CA ASP A 163 5.14 15.48 3.92
C ASP A 163 4.60 15.83 5.31
N ARG A 164 4.63 14.86 6.23
CA ARG A 164 4.44 15.15 7.65
C ARG A 164 5.69 15.85 8.16
N THR A 165 5.83 17.14 7.87
CA THR A 165 6.43 18.10 8.79
C THR A 165 6.18 19.54 8.35
N LYS A 166 5.29 20.24 9.05
CA LYS A 166 5.72 21.48 9.71
C LYS A 166 5.32 21.37 11.18
N LYS A 167 6.33 21.32 12.03
CA LYS A 167 6.20 21.74 13.44
C LYS A 167 5.62 23.14 13.48
#